data_AF-A0A3N5RAZ0-F1
#
_entry.id   AF-A0A3N5RAZ0-F1
#
_cell.length_a   1.000
_cell.length_b   1.000
_cell.length_c   1.000
_cell.angle_alpha   90.00
_cell.angle_beta   90.00
_cell.angle_gamma   90.00
#
_symmetry.space_group_name_H-M   'P 1'
#
loop_
_entity.id
_entity.type
_entity.pdbx_description
1 polymer ?
#
loop_
_entity_poly.entity_id
_entity_poly.type
_entity_poly.pdbx_seq_one_letter_code
_entity_poly.pdbx_strand_id
1 'polypeptide(L)'
;MKAFALKSLLGMTKLMNKQQPIMEKMLALLFLVFAIGLLIGEGLWDHLYGGLIGEQQAVPEKERIPGSPFRKKGKKWKRYSGLFILLQQNWSLSANEWQELVSTALSSFMTMVQHPVRTHV
;
A
#
# COMPACT_ATOMS: atom_id res chain seq x y z
N MET A 1 -5.27 -19.05 -11.89
CA MET A 1 -6.37 -18.36 -12.59
C MET A 1 -6.57 -16.97 -11.96
N LYS A 2 -5.91 -15.89 -12.44
CA LYS A 2 -6.14 -14.51 -11.94
C LYS A 2 -5.52 -13.35 -12.74
N ALA A 3 -4.82 -13.59 -13.87
CA ALA A 3 -4.38 -12.50 -14.74
C ALA A 3 -5.50 -11.96 -15.67
N PHE A 4 -6.49 -12.80 -15.99
CA PHE A 4 -7.58 -12.47 -16.92
C PHE A 4 -8.55 -11.43 -16.33
N ALA A 5 -8.85 -11.52 -15.03
CA ALA A 5 -9.77 -10.59 -14.37
C ALA A 5 -9.22 -9.15 -14.32
N LEU A 6 -7.92 -8.99 -14.08
CA LEU A 6 -7.28 -7.68 -14.03
C LEU A 6 -7.19 -7.05 -15.44
N LYS A 7 -6.85 -7.86 -16.46
CA LYS A 7 -6.82 -7.43 -17.87
C LYS A 7 -8.20 -6.95 -18.35
N SER A 8 -9.26 -7.63 -17.94
CA SER A 8 -10.66 -7.28 -18.26
C SER A 8 -11.09 -5.99 -17.55
N LEU A 9 -10.83 -5.91 -16.24
CA LEU A 9 -11.22 -4.76 -15.41
C LEU A 9 -10.57 -3.44 -15.88
N LEU A 10 -9.35 -3.53 -16.43
CA LEU A 10 -8.57 -2.37 -16.90
C LEU A 10 -8.71 -2.11 -18.41
N GLY A 11 -9.55 -2.86 -19.14
CA GLY A 11 -9.73 -2.68 -20.59
C GLY A 11 -8.46 -2.96 -21.43
N MET A 12 -7.48 -3.69 -20.88
CA MET A 12 -6.16 -3.89 -21.49
C MET A 12 -6.20 -4.66 -22.82
N THR A 13 -7.21 -5.50 -23.04
CA THR A 13 -7.36 -6.27 -24.30
C THR A 13 -7.52 -5.37 -25.52
N LYS A 14 -8.18 -4.22 -25.37
CA LYS A 14 -8.40 -3.25 -26.46
C LYS A 14 -7.18 -2.36 -26.70
N LEU A 15 -6.37 -2.14 -25.67
CA LEU A 15 -5.17 -1.29 -25.69
C LEU A 15 -3.92 -2.06 -26.16
N MET A 16 -3.89 -3.38 -25.93
CA MET A 16 -2.88 -4.33 -26.43
C MET A 16 -2.71 -4.31 -27.95
N ASN A 17 -3.76 -3.97 -28.71
CA ASN A 17 -3.81 -4.20 -30.16
C ASN A 17 -3.32 -3.02 -31.02
N LYS A 18 -2.78 -1.94 -30.44
CA LYS A 18 -2.37 -0.76 -31.24
C LYS A 18 -0.91 -0.38 -31.17
N GLN A 19 -0.26 -0.29 -29.99
CA GLN A 19 1.18 0.01 -29.90
C GLN A 19 1.77 -0.56 -28.59
N GLN A 20 2.57 -1.62 -28.69
CA GLN A 20 3.26 -2.27 -27.58
C GLN A 20 4.03 -1.32 -26.63
N PRO A 21 4.77 -0.29 -27.11
CA PRO A 21 5.50 0.61 -26.21
C PRO A 21 4.58 1.54 -25.40
N ILE A 22 3.39 1.88 -25.90
CA ILE A 22 2.39 2.67 -25.14
C ILE A 22 1.81 1.82 -24.02
N MET A 23 1.54 0.56 -24.34
CA MET A 23 1.05 -0.45 -23.41
C MET A 23 2.00 -0.68 -22.23
N GLU A 24 3.30 -0.81 -22.51
CA GLU A 24 4.34 -0.96 -21.48
C GLU A 24 4.42 0.27 -20.57
N LYS A 25 4.35 1.47 -21.13
CA LYS A 25 4.32 2.73 -20.36
C LYS A 25 3.07 2.84 -19.48
N MET A 26 1.90 2.46 -19.99
CA MET A 26 0.66 2.45 -19.22
C MET A 26 0.70 1.42 -18.10
N LEU A 27 1.27 0.24 -18.35
CA LEU A 27 1.42 -0.81 -17.34
C LEU A 27 2.42 -0.39 -16.25
N ALA A 28 3.53 0.24 -16.63
CA ALA A 28 4.50 0.81 -15.68
C ALA A 28 3.84 1.88 -14.79
N LEU A 29 3.06 2.78 -15.38
CA LEU A 29 2.32 3.80 -14.63
C LEU A 29 1.29 3.17 -13.69
N LEU A 30 0.58 2.14 -14.14
CA LEU A 30 -0.37 1.41 -13.29
C LEU A 30 0.32 0.74 -12.11
N PHE A 31 1.47 0.08 -12.32
CA PHE A 31 2.23 -0.52 -11.22
C PHE A 31 2.76 0.52 -10.24
N LEU A 32 3.16 1.68 -10.74
CA LEU A 32 3.59 2.81 -9.90
C LEU A 32 2.44 3.31 -9.02
N VAL A 33 1.28 3.59 -9.62
CA VAL A 33 0.07 4.02 -8.89
C VAL A 33 -0.37 2.95 -7.90
N PHE A 34 -0.31 1.67 -8.28
CA PHE A 34 -0.64 0.55 -7.41
C PHE A 34 0.30 0.47 -6.20
N ALA A 35 1.61 0.62 -6.40
CA ALA A 35 2.59 0.59 -5.31
C ALA A 35 2.38 1.74 -4.33
N ILE A 36 2.18 2.96 -4.83
CA ILE A 36 1.92 4.14 -3.99
C ILE A 36 0.59 3.99 -3.24
N GLY A 37 -0.47 3.58 -3.93
CA GLY A 37 -1.78 3.36 -3.32
C GLY A 37 -1.76 2.24 -2.28
N LEU A 38 -0.95 1.21 -2.49
CA LEU A 38 -0.77 0.13 -1.52
C LEU A 38 -0.09 0.65 -0.25
N LEU A 39 1.02 1.40 -0.37
CA LEU A 39 1.74 1.96 0.77
C LEU A 39 0.85 2.91 1.59
N ILE A 40 0.14 3.82 0.92
CA ILE A 40 -0.80 4.74 1.57
C ILE A 40 -1.94 3.95 2.22
N GLY A 41 -2.51 2.97 1.52
CA GLY A 41 -3.60 2.17 2.02
C GLY A 41 -3.22 1.34 3.24
N GLU A 42 -2.04 0.75 3.27
CA GLU A 42 -1.54 0.00 4.43
C GLU A 42 -1.31 0.92 5.63
N GLY A 43 -0.71 2.10 5.42
CA GLY A 43 -0.58 3.12 6.48
C GLY A 43 -1.94 3.58 7.03
N LEU A 44 -2.93 3.74 6.14
CA LEU A 44 -4.30 4.12 6.51
C LEU A 44 -4.98 3.02 7.31
N TRP A 45 -4.85 1.77 6.88
CA TRP A 45 -5.37 0.62 7.59
C TRP A 45 -4.73 0.44 8.96
N ASP A 46 -3.42 0.65 9.08
CA ASP A 46 -2.71 0.64 10.36
C ASP A 46 -3.13 1.80 11.27
N HIS A 47 -3.53 2.94 10.72
CA HIS A 47 -4.07 4.05 11.51
C HIS A 47 -5.50 3.77 11.98
N LEU A 48 -6.38 3.28 11.10
CA LEU A 48 -7.79 3.04 11.41
C LEU A 48 -8.04 1.79 12.28
N TYR A 49 -7.20 0.76 12.13
CA TYR A 49 -7.39 -0.54 12.78
C TYR A 49 -6.22 -1.00 13.64
N GLY A 50 -5.13 -0.24 13.69
CA GLY A 50 -4.04 -0.47 14.62
C GLY A 50 -4.48 -0.09 16.04
N GLY A 51 -4.66 -1.07 16.90
CA GLY A 51 -4.91 -0.81 18.31
C GLY A 51 -3.62 -0.32 18.98
N LEU A 52 -3.63 0.85 19.62
CA LEU A 52 -2.51 1.32 20.42
C LEU A 52 -2.22 0.30 21.54
N ILE A 53 -0.98 -0.20 21.60
CA ILE A 53 -0.50 -1.03 22.69
C ILE A 53 -0.22 -0.08 23.86
N GLY A 54 -1.15 0.00 24.82
CA GLY A 54 -0.83 0.58 26.13
C GLY A 54 0.37 -0.17 26.72
N GLU A 55 1.34 0.58 27.25
CA GLU A 55 2.73 0.18 27.53
C GLU A 55 2.95 -1.03 28.48
N GLN A 56 1.91 -1.74 28.90
CA GLN A 56 1.99 -2.80 29.91
C GLN A 56 1.50 -4.19 29.46
N GLN A 57 1.31 -4.43 28.16
CA GLN A 57 0.96 -5.77 27.68
C GLN A 57 2.03 -6.35 26.76
N ALA A 58 2.80 -7.29 27.32
CA ALA A 58 3.72 -8.18 26.60
C ALA A 58 2.93 -9.01 25.57
N VAL A 59 2.70 -8.43 24.40
CA VAL A 59 2.00 -9.10 23.32
C VAL A 59 2.98 -9.89 22.46
N PRO A 60 2.65 -11.16 22.14
CA PRO A 60 3.50 -12.02 21.33
C PRO A 60 3.80 -11.37 19.98
N GLU A 61 5.05 -11.51 19.53
CA GLU A 61 5.60 -10.88 18.32
C GLU A 61 4.75 -11.10 17.06
N LYS A 62 4.02 -12.23 17.01
CA LYS A 62 3.10 -12.59 15.92
C LYS A 62 1.88 -11.67 15.78
N GLU A 63 1.49 -10.99 16.85
CA GLU A 63 0.34 -10.07 16.92
C GLU A 63 0.74 -8.60 16.72
N ARG A 64 2.04 -8.31 16.56
CA ARG A 64 2.57 -6.97 16.31
C ARG A 64 2.50 -6.64 14.82
N ILE A 65 2.18 -5.38 14.52
CA ILE A 65 2.21 -4.86 13.14
C ILE A 65 3.69 -4.69 12.73
N PRO A 66 4.14 -5.26 11.59
CA PRO A 66 5.51 -5.07 11.12
C PRO A 66 5.80 -3.59 10.90
N GLY A 67 6.87 -3.06 11.51
CA GLY A 67 7.25 -1.65 11.36
C GLY A 67 6.69 -0.67 12.40
N SER A 68 5.79 -1.09 13.30
CA SER A 68 5.34 -0.24 14.43
C SER A 68 5.34 -1.02 15.77
N PRO A 69 6.29 -0.75 16.69
CA PRO A 69 6.38 -1.48 17.96
C PRO A 69 5.21 -1.19 18.92
N PHE A 70 4.47 -0.11 18.67
CA PHE A 70 3.37 0.36 19.53
C PHE A 70 1.97 -0.03 19.06
N ARG A 71 1.80 -0.86 18.01
CA ARG A 71 0.47 -1.20 17.47
C ARG A 71 0.19 -2.72 17.40
N LYS A 72 -1.00 -3.09 17.87
CA LYS A 72 -1.56 -4.45 17.89
C LYS A 72 -2.53 -4.66 16.73
N LYS A 73 -2.51 -5.85 16.15
CA LYS A 73 -3.47 -6.26 15.10
C LYS A 73 -4.88 -6.39 15.69
N GLY A 74 -5.79 -5.47 15.36
CA GLY A 74 -7.20 -5.56 15.75
C GLY A 74 -7.94 -6.74 15.10
N LYS A 75 -9.11 -7.14 15.63
CA LYS A 75 -9.93 -8.26 15.10
C LYS A 75 -10.33 -8.10 13.62
N LYS A 76 -10.42 -6.86 13.11
CA LYS A 76 -10.74 -6.55 11.72
C LYS A 76 -9.51 -6.33 10.83
N TRP A 77 -8.31 -6.30 11.42
CA TRP A 77 -7.04 -6.05 10.71
C TRP A 77 -6.90 -7.08 9.56
N LYS A 78 -6.97 -8.38 9.84
CA LYS A 78 -6.80 -9.45 8.84
C LYS A 78 -7.85 -9.52 7.71
N ARG A 79 -8.93 -8.72 7.72
CA ARG A 79 -10.04 -8.87 6.77
C ARG A 79 -9.92 -8.04 5.50
N TYR A 80 -9.15 -6.96 5.52
CA TYR A 80 -9.09 -6.01 4.41
C TYR A 80 -7.64 -5.68 4.08
N SER A 81 -7.33 -5.55 2.79
CA SER A 81 -6.07 -4.94 2.37
C SER A 81 -6.17 -3.43 2.54
N GLY A 82 -5.05 -2.77 2.85
CA GLY A 82 -5.02 -1.33 3.01
C GLY A 82 -5.50 -0.56 1.78
N LEU A 83 -5.11 -1.01 0.58
CA LEU A 83 -5.58 -0.44 -0.69
C LEU A 83 -7.09 -0.53 -0.86
N PHE A 84 -7.72 -1.62 -0.40
CA PHE A 84 -9.17 -1.75 -0.45
C PHE A 84 -9.85 -0.70 0.44
N ILE A 85 -9.33 -0.46 1.64
CA ILE A 85 -9.86 0.55 2.56
C ILE A 85 -9.73 1.95 1.97
N LEU A 86 -8.58 2.24 1.36
CA LEU A 86 -8.32 3.52 0.70
C LEU A 86 -9.35 3.83 -0.40
N LEU A 87 -9.72 2.82 -1.19
CA LEU A 87 -10.56 3.01 -2.38
C LEU A 87 -12.06 2.84 -2.14
N GLN A 88 -12.46 2.00 -1.18
CA GLN A 88 -13.86 1.54 -1.05
C GLN A 88 -14.53 1.92 0.27
N GLN A 89 -13.78 2.45 1.25
CA GLN A 89 -14.33 2.75 2.57
C GLN A 89 -14.42 4.25 2.81
N ASN A 90 -15.53 4.71 3.37
CA ASN A 90 -15.66 6.08 3.88
C ASN A 90 -14.90 6.17 5.21
N TRP A 91 -13.75 6.84 5.20
CA TRP A 91 -12.94 7.15 6.38
C TRP A 91 -12.88 8.66 6.60
N SER A 92 -12.66 9.07 7.85
CA SER A 92 -12.46 10.47 8.23
C SER A 92 -11.12 10.60 8.91
N LEU A 93 -10.21 11.39 8.33
CA LEU A 93 -8.93 11.75 8.93
C LEU A 93 -8.79 13.26 8.92
N SER A 94 -8.08 13.81 9.91
CA SER A 94 -7.65 15.20 9.84
C SER A 94 -6.62 15.39 8.72
N ALA A 95 -6.51 16.62 8.21
CA ALA A 95 -5.52 16.95 7.19
C ALA A 95 -4.08 16.67 7.65
N ASN A 96 -3.79 16.87 8.94
CA ASN A 96 -2.47 16.65 9.52
C ASN A 96 -2.11 15.16 9.52
N GLU A 97 -3.03 14.29 9.96
CA GLU A 97 -2.83 12.84 9.96
C GLU A 97 -2.64 12.29 8.53
N TRP A 98 -3.40 12.85 7.57
CA TRP A 98 -3.24 12.50 6.17
C TRP A 98 -1.87 12.89 5.61
N GLN A 99 -1.41 14.11 5.91
CA GLN A 99 -0.08 14.57 5.48
C GLN A 99 1.04 13.71 6.08
N GLU A 100 0.97 13.40 7.37
CA GLU A 100 1.96 12.54 8.03
C GLU A 100 2.02 11.15 7.38
N LEU A 101 0.86 10.55 7.13
CA LEU A 101 0.75 9.25 6.47
C LEU A 101 1.34 9.28 5.05
N VAL A 102 0.95 10.27 4.24
CA VAL A 102 1.44 10.41 2.86
C VAL A 102 2.95 10.67 2.84
N SER A 103 3.47 11.49 3.76
CA SER A 103 4.91 11.77 3.86
C SER A 103 5.71 10.51 4.21
N THR A 104 5.20 9.69 5.12
CA THR A 104 5.80 8.41 5.52
C THR A 104 5.79 7.41 4.36
N ALA A 105 4.67 7.31 3.65
CA ALA A 105 4.54 6.46 2.46
C ALA A 105 5.51 6.89 1.35
N LEU A 106 5.63 8.20 1.10
CA LEU A 106 6.57 8.75 0.13
C LEU A 106 8.02 8.44 0.51
N SER A 107 8.40 8.64 1.77
CA SER A 107 9.76 8.32 2.26
C SER A 107 10.08 6.83 2.06
N SER A 108 9.13 5.95 2.37
CA SER A 108 9.27 4.51 2.18
C SER A 108 9.43 4.16 0.70
N PHE A 109 8.59 4.74 -0.16
CA PHE A 109 8.66 4.55 -1.60
C PHE A 109 10.01 5.02 -2.18
N MET A 110 10.47 6.22 -1.79
CA MET A 110 11.76 6.77 -2.20
C MET A 110 12.91 5.87 -1.78
N THR A 111 12.87 5.32 -0.57
CA THR A 111 13.89 4.37 -0.08
C THR A 111 13.91 3.09 -0.90
N MET A 112 12.76 2.60 -1.37
CA MET A 112 12.68 1.42 -2.24
C MET A 112 13.22 1.69 -3.64
N VAL A 113 12.86 2.83 -4.24
CA VAL A 113 13.26 3.19 -5.61
C VAL A 113 14.74 3.60 -5.68
N GLN A 114 15.22 4.34 -4.69
CA GLN A 114 16.58 4.86 -4.63
C GLN A 114 17.54 3.97 -3.83
N HIS A 115 17.13 2.74 -3.51
CA HIS A 115 18.00 1.83 -2.77
C HIS A 115 19.35 1.72 -3.50
N PRO A 116 20.49 1.91 -2.81
CA PRO A 116 21.80 1.92 -3.47
C PRO A 116 22.03 0.56 -4.11
N VAL A 117 21.81 0.51 -5.43
CA VAL A 117 22.18 -0.65 -6.23
C VAL A 117 23.70 -0.69 -6.17
N ARG A 118 24.25 -1.77 -5.62
CA ARG A 118 25.70 -2.02 -5.64
C ARG A 118 26.12 -2.15 -7.10
N THR A 119 26.46 -1.03 -7.72
CA THR A 119 27.12 -1.02 -9.02
C THR A 119 28.57 -1.39 -8.77
N HIS A 120 29.00 -2.55 -9.28
CA HIS A 120 30.41 -2.88 -9.36
C HIS A 120 31.01 -1.91 -10.39
N VAL A 121 31.57 -0.80 -9.91
CA VAL A 121 32.45 0.05 -10.73
C VAL A 121 33.82 -0.62 -10.76
#